data_AF-A0A847XHM7-F1
#
_entry.id   AF-A0A847XHM7-F1
#
_cell.length_a   1.000
_cell.length_b   1.000
_cell.length_c   1.000
_cell.angle_alpha   90.00
_cell.angle_beta   90.00
_cell.angle_gamma   90.00
#
_symmetry.space_group_name_H-M   'P 1'
#
loop_
_entity.id
_entity.type
_entity.pdbx_description
1 polymer ?
#
loop_
_entity_poly.entity_id
_entity_poly.type
_entity_poly.pdbx_seq_one_letter_code
_entity_poly.pdbx_strand_id
1 'polypeptide(L)' 'SAVIKGYESQVAGDVDVLIVPDITAGNILGKSLIYSANAKMAGIIVGAKAPIVLTSRGSSAEEKFLSLALAALSILEEVE' A
#
# COMPACT_ATOMS: atom_id res chain seq x y z
N SER A 1 -3.92 9.11 20.23
CA SER A 1 -2.62 9.35 19.56
C SER A 1 -1.50 8.72 20.37
N ALA A 2 -0.30 8.59 19.81
CA ALA A 2 0.89 8.12 20.56
C ALA A 2 1.17 9.00 21.79
N VAL A 3 1.01 10.32 21.65
CA VAL A 3 1.13 11.32 22.73
C VAL A 3 0.21 10.99 23.91
N ILE A 4 -1.08 10.75 23.67
CA ILE A 4 -2.04 10.42 24.75
C ILE A 4 -1.65 9.11 25.47
N LYS A 5 -0.98 8.20 24.77
CA LYS A 5 -0.53 6.91 25.32
C LYS A 5 0.87 6.98 25.97
N GLY A 6 1.55 8.13 25.95
CA GLY A 6 2.92 8.27 26.44
C GLY A 6 3.92 7.39 25.69
N TYR A 7 3.67 7.11 24.41
CA TYR A 7 4.54 6.25 23.59
C TYR A 7 5.48 7.09 22.74
N GLU A 8 6.78 6.91 22.94
CA GLU A 8 7.85 7.57 22.19
C GLU A 8 8.51 6.61 21.19
N SER A 9 8.53 7.03 19.92
CA SER A 9 9.24 6.35 18.84
C SER A 9 9.55 7.34 17.74
N GLN A 10 10.63 7.11 16.98
CA GLN A 10 11.07 7.99 15.90
C GLN A 10 10.05 8.15 14.77
N VAL A 11 9.09 7.22 14.67
CA VAL A 11 8.08 7.19 13.60
C VAL A 11 6.66 7.26 14.14
N ALA A 12 6.48 7.57 15.45
CA ALA A 12 5.17 7.51 16.07
C ALA A 12 4.19 8.55 15.50
N GLY A 13 3.19 8.09 14.75
CA GLY A 13 2.12 8.94 14.21
C GLY A 13 2.42 9.56 12.85
N ASP A 14 3.61 9.31 12.30
CA ASP A 14 4.03 9.76 10.98
C ASP A 14 4.91 8.67 10.35
N VAL A 15 4.28 7.75 9.63
CA VAL A 15 4.93 6.58 9.02
C VAL A 15 4.68 6.57 7.53
N ASP A 16 5.71 6.24 6.75
CA ASP A 16 5.56 6.01 5.30
C ASP A 16 5.06 4.59 4.98
N VAL A 17 5.43 3.60 5.82
CA VAL A 17 5.15 2.17 5.60
C VAL A 17 4.55 1.53 6.84
N LEU A 18 3.47 0.77 6.64
CA LEU A 18 2.83 -0.05 7.66
C LEU A 18 3.07 -1.53 7.37
N ILE A 19 3.76 -2.23 8.28
CA ILE A 19 3.90 -3.69 8.25
C ILE A 19 2.78 -4.29 9.08
N VAL A 20 1.98 -5.15 8.45
CA VAL A 20 0.84 -5.81 9.09
C VAL A 20 1.25 -7.19 9.64
N PRO A 21 0.61 -7.68 10.71
CA PRO A 21 1.00 -8.94 11.34
C PRO A 21 0.67 -10.17 10.47
N ASP A 22 -0.37 -10.09 9.64
CA ASP A 22 -0.79 -11.16 8.74
C ASP A 22 -1.63 -10.62 7.57
N ILE A 23 -1.95 -11.50 6.62
CA ILE A 23 -2.73 -11.19 5.42
C ILE A 23 -4.17 -10.75 5.74
N THR A 24 -4.76 -11.27 6.81
CA THR A 24 -6.13 -10.93 7.20
C THR A 24 -6.18 -9.48 7.69
N ALA A 25 -5.26 -9.09 8.58
CA ALA A 25 -5.10 -7.72 9.04
C ALA A 25 -4.82 -6.75 7.89
N GLY A 26 -3.91 -7.12 6.97
CA GLY A 26 -3.60 -6.32 5.79
C GLY A 26 -4.79 -6.08 4.86
N ASN A 27 -5.52 -7.14 4.53
CA ASN A 27 -6.69 -7.05 3.66
C ASN A 27 -7.83 -6.24 4.29
N ILE A 28 -8.06 -6.39 5.59
CA ILE A 28 -9.06 -5.58 6.31
C ILE A 28 -8.64 -4.12 6.30
N LEU A 29 -7.40 -3.80 6.68
CA LEU A 29 -6.89 -2.43 6.70
C LEU A 29 -7.01 -1.76 5.32
N GLY A 30 -6.53 -2.43 4.27
CA GLY A 30 -6.60 -1.90 2.90
C GLY A 30 -8.03 -1.62 2.45
N LYS A 31 -8.96 -2.54 2.72
CA LYS A 31 -10.39 -2.33 2.37
C LYS A 31 -11.04 -1.23 3.20
N SER A 32 -10.72 -1.12 4.49
CA SER A 32 -11.21 -0.02 5.33
C SER A 32 -10.74 1.34 4.81
N LEU A 33 -9.50 1.45 4.35
CA LEU A 33 -9.00 2.67 3.74
C LEU A 33 -9.76 3.01 2.45
N ILE A 34 -9.96 2.03 1.56
CA ILE A 34 -10.67 2.24 0.30
C ILE A 34 -12.15 2.61 0.54
N TYR A 35 -12.88 1.80 1.31
CA TYR A 35 -14.33 1.93 1.41
C TYR A 35 -14.81 2.89 2.49
N SER A 36 -14.04 3.06 3.57
CA SER A 36 -14.45 3.91 4.71
C SER A 36 -13.72 5.25 4.74
N ALA A 37 -12.48 5.31 4.26
CA ALA A 37 -11.69 6.53 4.19
C ALA A 37 -11.58 7.13 2.77
N ASN A 38 -12.23 6.50 1.78
CA ASN A 38 -12.20 6.93 0.38
C ASN A 38 -10.77 7.09 -0.19
N ALA A 39 -9.86 6.24 0.28
CA ALA A 39 -8.47 6.23 -0.17
C ALA A 39 -8.37 5.66 -1.59
N LYS A 40 -7.38 6.15 -2.35
CA LYS A 40 -6.99 5.55 -3.63
C LYS A 40 -6.10 4.34 -3.38
N MET A 41 -6.22 3.32 -4.23
CA MET A 41 -5.45 2.08 -4.12
C MET A 41 -4.59 1.86 -5.36
N ALA A 42 -3.36 1.41 -5.12
CA ALA A 42 -2.45 0.87 -6.12
C ALA A 42 -1.66 -0.27 -5.46
N GLY A 43 -1.43 -1.35 -6.19
CA GLY A 43 -0.73 -2.52 -5.64
C GLY A 43 0.09 -3.26 -6.68
N ILE A 44 1.31 -3.64 -6.28
CA ILE A 44 2.22 -4.48 -7.06
C ILE A 44 2.78 -5.57 -6.16
N ILE A 45 3.11 -6.73 -6.75
CA ILE A 45 3.93 -7.76 -6.11
C ILE A 45 5.38 -7.48 -6.47
N VAL A 46 6.24 -7.45 -5.46
CA VAL A 46 7.68 -7.19 -5.56
C VAL A 46 8.48 -8.45 -5.18
N GLY A 47 9.80 -8.43 -5.44
CA GLY A 47 10.72 -9.53 -5.10
C GLY A 47 10.95 -10.57 -6.21
N ALA A 48 10.19 -10.50 -7.31
CA ALA A 48 10.50 -11.19 -8.56
C ALA A 48 11.46 -10.34 -9.43
N LYS A 49 11.85 -10.85 -10.61
CA LYS A 49 12.71 -10.12 -11.58
C LYS A 49 12.04 -8.91 -12.23
N ALA A 50 10.74 -8.76 -12.07
CA ALA A 50 9.94 -7.65 -12.57
C ALA A 50 8.71 -7.49 -11.67
N PRO A 51 8.14 -6.27 -11.54
CA PRO A 51 6.92 -6.06 -10.77
C PRO A 51 5.74 -6.79 -11.43
N ILE A 52 4.87 -7.37 -10.60
CA ILE A 52 3.68 -8.08 -11.08
C ILE A 52 2.44 -7.34 -10.59
N VAL A 53 1.63 -6.86 -11.53
CA VAL A 53 0.33 -6.25 -11.22
C VAL A 53 -0.71 -7.37 -11.09
N LEU A 54 -1.27 -7.53 -9.89
CA LEU A 54 -2.33 -8.50 -9.61
C LEU A 54 -3.53 -7.77 -9.00
N THR A 55 -4.61 -7.69 -9.75
CA THR A 55 -5.79 -6.91 -9.37
C THR A 55 -6.92 -7.80 -8.87
N SER A 56 -7.75 -7.29 -7.97
CA SER A 56 -8.97 -7.96 -7.55
C SER A 56 -10.05 -7.89 -8.65
N ARG A 57 -10.97 -8.86 -8.67
CA ARG A 57 -12.12 -8.83 -9.59
C ARG A 57 -12.95 -7.55 -9.43
N GLY A 58 -13.09 -7.08 -8.20
CA GLY A 58 -13.83 -5.86 -7.86
C GLY A 58 -13.04 -4.56 -8.00
N SER A 59 -11.78 -4.59 -8.45
CA SER A 59 -10.95 -3.38 -8.57
C SER A 59 -11.52 -2.43 -9.62
N SER A 60 -11.53 -1.13 -9.29
CA SER A 60 -11.98 -0.07 -10.20
C SER A 60 -11.00 0.10 -11.38
N ALA A 61 -11.44 0.79 -12.44
CA ALA A 61 -10.54 1.14 -13.54
C ALA A 61 -9.36 2.03 -13.06
N GLU A 62 -9.62 2.94 -12.12
CA GLU A 62 -8.58 3.79 -11.52
C GLU A 62 -7.56 2.97 -10.74
N GLU A 63 -7.99 2.03 -9.90
CA GLU A 63 -7.08 1.16 -9.12
C GLU A 63 -6.16 0.33 -10.03
N LYS A 64 -6.71 -0.21 -11.12
CA LYS A 64 -5.93 -0.97 -12.12
C LYS A 64 -4.90 -0.07 -12.81
N PHE A 65 -5.31 1.13 -13.22
CA PHE A 65 -4.43 2.10 -13.87
C PHE A 65 -3.30 2.55 -12.93
N LEU A 66 -3.62 2.91 -11.69
CA LEU A 66 -2.61 3.35 -10.71
C LEU A 66 -1.65 2.22 -10.35
N SER A 67 -2.11 0.96 -10.32
CA SER A 67 -1.22 -0.19 -10.10
C SER A 67 -0.24 -0.40 -11.27
N LEU A 68 -0.67 -0.16 -12.52
CA LEU A 68 0.22 -0.17 -13.68
C LEU A 68 1.22 0.99 -13.63
N ALA A 69 0.77 2.19 -13.26
CA ALA A 69 1.65 3.35 -13.11
C ALA A 69 2.70 3.11 -12.02
N LEU A 70 2.30 2.53 -10.88
CA LEU A 70 3.20 2.16 -9.80
C LEU A 70 4.23 1.12 -10.25
N ALA A 71 3.82 0.09 -11.00
CA ALA A 71 4.74 -0.91 -11.55
C ALA A 71 5.75 -0.29 -12.53
N ALA A 72 5.34 0.68 -13.35
CA ALA A 72 6.24 1.38 -14.25
C ALA A 72 7.25 2.26 -13.47
N LEU A 73 6.79 2.96 -12.43
CA LEU A 73 7.67 3.78 -11.58
C LEU A 73 8.69 2.94 -10.81
N SER A 74 8.29 1.77 -10.31
CA SER A 74 9.16 0.93 -9.47
C SER A 74 10.39 0.36 -10.20
N ILE A 75 10.41 0.39 -11.52
CA ILE A 75 11.55 -0.08 -12.35
C ILE A 75 12.37 1.08 -12.94
N LEU A 76 11.85 2.31 -12.89
CA LEU A 76 12.56 3.49 -13.39
C LEU A 76 13.66 3.93 -12.41
N GLU A 77 13.54 3.60 -11.12
CA GLU A 77 14.57 3.88 -10.11
C GLU A 77 15.80 2.94 -10.19
N GLU A 78 15.73 1.79 -10.88
CA GLU A 78 16.91 0.94 -11.09
C GLU A 78 17.87 1.46 -12.21
N VAL A 79 17.58 2.62 -12.80
CA VAL A 79 18.32 3.18 -13.96
C VAL A 79 19.26 4.33 -13.57
N GLU A 80 19.52 4.58 -12.28
CA GLU A 80 20.56 5.51 -11.81
C GLU A 80 21.86 4.81 -11.37
#